data_AF-A0A958FRJ0-F1
#
_entry.id   AF-A0A958FRJ0-F1
#
_cell.length_a   1.000
_cell.length_b   1.000
_cell.length_c   1.000
_cell.angle_alpha   90.00
_cell.angle_beta   90.00
_cell.angle_gamma   90.00
#
_symmetry.space_group_name_H-M   'P 1'
#
loop_
_entity.id
_entity.type
_entity.pdbx_description
1 polymer ?
#
loop_
_entity_poly.entity_id
_entity_poly.type
_entity_poly.pdbx_seq_one_letter_code
_entity_poly.pdbx_strand_id
1 'polypeptide(L)'
;MKRYTFLLIIFGMMLGSSGTFADGLLLPNDKNYPTDFLRNRVTEISVTINGLVAETVVYQEFVNEWTSATDAVYSFPLPPDARSTMLLYTRNDTTF
;
A
#
# COMPACT_ATOMS: atom_id res chain seq x y z
N MET A 1 41.69 3.58 18.06
CA MET A 1 40.88 4.13 16.94
C MET A 1 39.99 3.12 16.20
N LYS A 2 40.16 1.79 16.32
CA LYS A 2 39.33 0.79 15.57
C LYS A 2 37.97 0.42 16.21
N ARG A 3 37.75 0.70 17.51
CA ARG A 3 36.55 0.26 18.25
C ARG A 3 35.29 1.10 17.96
N TYR A 4 35.44 2.40 17.68
CA TYR A 4 34.31 3.29 17.39
C TYR A 4 33.80 3.16 15.95
N THR A 5 34.65 2.71 15.03
CA THR A 5 34.28 2.47 13.63
C THR A 5 33.24 1.37 13.50
N PHE A 6 33.35 0.31 14.30
CA PHE A 6 32.39 -0.81 14.27
C PHE A 6 31.02 -0.41 14.81
N LEU A 7 30.98 0.42 15.85
CA LEU A 7 29.73 0.98 16.41
C LEU A 7 29.03 1.92 15.42
N LEU A 8 29.79 2.72 14.66
CA LEU A 8 29.24 3.59 13.62
C LEU A 8 28.61 2.82 12.45
N ILE A 9 29.17 1.66 12.09
CA ILE A 9 28.62 0.80 11.02
C ILE A 9 27.29 0.20 11.46
N ILE A 10 27.18 -0.28 12.70
CA ILE A 10 25.94 -0.84 13.26
C ILE A 10 24.87 0.25 13.40
N PHE A 11 25.24 1.45 13.84
CA PHE A 11 24.31 2.58 13.95
C PHE A 11 23.82 3.04 12.57
N GLY A 12 24.68 3.03 11.54
CA GLY A 12 24.31 3.33 10.17
C GLY A 12 23.33 2.33 9.55
N MET A 13 23.44 1.03 9.89
CA MET A 13 22.50 0.00 9.41
C MET A 13 21.09 0.13 10.01
N MET A 14 20.95 0.63 11.25
CA MET A 14 19.63 0.80 11.86
C MET A 14 18.85 2.03 11.36
N LEU A 15 19.51 2.99 10.70
CA LEU A 15 18.85 4.18 10.14
C LEU A 15 18.18 3.92 8.78
N GLY A 16 18.40 2.75 8.18
CA GLY A 16 17.86 2.40 6.85
C GLY A 16 16.47 1.77 6.86
N SER A 17 15.87 1.49 8.01
CA SER A 17 14.56 0.82 8.11
C SER A 17 13.40 1.81 8.31
N SER A 18 13.41 2.94 7.61
CA SER A 18 12.20 3.72 7.41
C SER A 18 11.29 2.93 6.47
N GLY A 19 10.45 2.06 7.05
CA GLY A 19 9.34 1.43 6.34
C GLY A 19 8.48 2.53 5.74
N THR A 20 8.63 2.75 4.44
CA THR A 20 7.70 3.58 3.67
C THR A 20 6.46 2.71 3.47
N PHE A 21 5.48 2.89 4.36
CA PHE A 21 4.18 2.25 4.19
C PHE A 21 3.50 2.93 3.00
N ALA A 22 3.53 2.25 1.85
CA ALA A 22 2.66 2.57 0.73
C ALA A 22 1.27 2.05 1.09
N ASP A 23 0.48 2.86 1.81
CA ASP A 23 -0.91 2.55 2.03
C ASP A 23 -1.72 3.02 0.83
N GLY A 24 -2.35 2.06 0.14
CA GLY A 24 -3.40 2.39 -0.80
C GLY A 24 -4.63 2.89 -0.05
N LEU A 25 -5.25 3.92 -0.61
CA LEU A 25 -6.42 4.60 -0.06
C LEU A 25 -7.61 4.40 -0.98
N LEU A 26 -8.81 4.37 -0.41
CA LEU A 26 -10.06 4.31 -1.14
C LEU A 26 -10.92 5.51 -0.73
N LEU A 27 -10.98 6.51 -1.61
CA LEU A 27 -11.68 7.78 -1.36
C LEU A 27 -13.14 7.68 -1.80
N PRO A 28 -14.11 7.90 -0.91
CA PRO A 28 -15.51 8.00 -1.31
C PRO A 28 -15.74 9.23 -2.21
N ASN A 29 -16.59 9.09 -3.21
CA ASN A 29 -17.00 10.20 -4.09
C ASN A 29 -18.13 11.04 -3.46
N ASP A 30 -18.89 10.47 -2.52
CA ASP A 30 -19.95 11.17 -1.80
C ASP A 30 -19.38 12.09 -0.72
N LYS A 31 -19.72 13.38 -0.79
CA LYS A 31 -19.29 14.41 0.17
C LYS A 31 -19.88 14.26 1.56
N ASN A 32 -20.96 13.48 1.70
CA ASN A 32 -21.62 13.22 2.98
C ASN A 32 -21.12 11.92 3.63
N TYR A 33 -20.13 11.24 3.02
CA TYR A 33 -19.51 10.10 3.65
C TYR A 33 -18.93 10.51 5.02
N PRO A 34 -19.11 9.71 6.08
CA PRO A 34 -18.84 10.14 7.45
C PRO A 34 -17.35 10.37 7.77
N THR A 35 -16.44 9.87 6.92
CA THR A 35 -14.97 9.95 7.09
C THR A 35 -14.30 10.36 5.79
N ASP A 36 -12.98 10.60 5.81
CA ASP A 36 -12.25 10.99 4.59
C ASP A 36 -12.01 9.82 3.63
N PHE A 37 -11.93 8.59 4.17
CA PHE A 37 -11.62 7.36 3.42
C PHE A 37 -12.48 6.20 3.90
N LEU A 38 -12.67 5.19 3.04
CA LEU A 38 -13.12 3.88 3.49
C LEU A 38 -12.04 3.25 4.37
N ARG A 39 -12.46 2.53 5.42
CA ARG A 39 -11.52 1.94 6.38
C ARG A 39 -10.80 0.76 5.74
N ASN A 40 -9.47 0.83 5.68
CA ASN A 40 -8.64 -0.33 5.32
C ASN A 40 -8.75 -1.41 6.39
N ARG A 41 -9.01 -2.64 5.97
CA ARG A 41 -9.11 -3.82 6.84
C ARG A 41 -7.92 -4.75 6.65
N VAL A 42 -7.49 -4.93 5.42
CA VAL A 42 -6.38 -5.80 5.03
C VAL A 42 -5.51 -5.06 4.06
N THR A 43 -4.20 -5.18 4.24
CA THR A 43 -3.19 -4.82 3.26
C THR A 43 -2.14 -5.91 3.23
N GLU A 44 -2.01 -6.58 2.10
CA GLU A 44 -1.00 -7.60 1.84
C GLU A 44 -0.20 -7.19 0.60
N ILE A 45 1.11 -7.08 0.76
CA ILE A 45 2.02 -6.71 -0.32
C ILE A 45 3.01 -7.85 -0.48
N SER A 46 3.03 -8.45 -1.67
CA SER A 46 4.00 -9.48 -2.05
C SER A 46 4.90 -8.95 -3.15
N VAL A 47 6.21 -9.10 -2.97
CA VAL A 47 7.21 -8.72 -3.96
C VAL A 47 8.02 -9.95 -4.33
N THR A 48 8.02 -10.28 -5.61
CA THR A 48 8.82 -11.37 -6.18
C THR A 48 9.89 -10.79 -7.11
N ILE A 49 11.15 -11.14 -6.89
CA ILE A 49 12.28 -10.65 -7.71
C ILE A 49 12.64 -11.72 -8.74
N ASN A 50 12.43 -11.39 -10.01
CA ASN A 50 12.74 -12.22 -11.17
C ASN A 50 13.92 -11.59 -11.93
N GLY A 51 15.15 -11.90 -11.50
CA GLY A 51 16.36 -11.30 -12.06
C GLY A 51 16.44 -9.81 -11.78
N LEU A 52 16.34 -8.98 -12.83
CA LEU A 52 16.37 -7.52 -12.72
C LEU A 52 14.98 -6.88 -12.62
N VAL A 53 13.92 -7.68 -12.57
CA VAL A 53 12.52 -7.20 -12.50
C VAL A 53 11.94 -7.56 -11.15
N ALA A 54 11.33 -6.60 -10.47
CA ALA A 54 10.50 -6.84 -9.29
C ALA A 54 9.02 -6.84 -9.70
N GLU A 55 8.34 -7.95 -9.47
CA GLU A 55 6.89 -8.06 -9.59
C GLU A 55 6.26 -7.81 -8.22
N THR A 56 5.32 -6.86 -8.15
CA THR A 56 4.64 -6.51 -6.91
C THR A 56 3.14 -6.74 -7.06
N VAL A 57 2.59 -7.51 -6.13
CA VAL A 57 1.15 -7.75 -6.00
C VAL A 57 0.69 -7.08 -4.72
N VAL A 58 -0.29 -6.18 -4.85
CA VAL A 58 -0.92 -5.48 -3.74
C VAL A 58 -2.36 -5.96 -3.64
N TYR A 59 -2.71 -6.54 -2.50
CA TYR A 59 -4.07 -6.91 -2.14
C TYR A 59 -4.53 -6.03 -0.98
N GLN A 60 -5.68 -5.38 -1.14
CA GLN A 60 -6.27 -4.56 -0.08
C GLN A 60 -7.77 -4.80 0.02
N GLU A 61 -8.26 -4.84 1.26
CA GLU A 61 -9.69 -4.86 1.57
C GLU A 61 -10.09 -3.58 2.29
N PHE A 62 -11.20 -3.00 1.87
CA PHE A 62 -11.79 -1.82 2.48
C PHE A 62 -13.22 -2.10 2.93
N VAL A 63 -13.63 -1.47 4.04
CA VAL A 63 -14.98 -1.55 4.56
C VAL A 63 -15.67 -0.20 4.36
N ASN A 64 -16.84 -0.25 3.70
CA ASN A 64 -17.80 0.85 3.74
C ASN A 64 -18.53 0.80 5.09
N GLU A 65 -18.25 1.76 5.97
CA GLU A 65 -18.88 1.86 7.30
C GLU A 65 -20.18 2.65 7.28
N TRP A 66 -20.51 3.23 6.13
CA TRP A 66 -21.74 3.98 5.95
C TRP A 66 -22.91 3.04 5.67
N THR A 67 -24.12 3.50 5.99
CA THR A 67 -25.36 2.73 5.80
C THR A 67 -25.81 2.68 4.34
N SER A 68 -25.22 3.51 3.48
CA SER A 68 -25.55 3.62 2.06
C SER A 68 -24.37 3.20 1.18
N ALA A 69 -24.67 2.73 -0.03
CA ALA A 69 -23.65 2.48 -1.04
C ALA A 69 -23.00 3.81 -1.48
N THR A 70 -21.71 3.77 -1.77
CA THR A 70 -20.96 4.92 -2.30
C THR A 70 -20.00 4.43 -3.38
N ASP A 71 -19.80 5.25 -4.40
CA ASP A 71 -18.70 5.07 -5.34
C ASP A 71 -17.40 5.57 -4.71
N ALA A 72 -16.27 4.98 -5.09
CA ALA A 72 -14.97 5.37 -4.55
C ALA A 72 -13.86 5.30 -5.59
N VAL A 73 -12.81 6.10 -5.36
CA VAL A 73 -11.60 6.14 -6.18
C VAL A 73 -10.47 5.48 -5.40
N TYR A 74 -9.91 4.41 -5.97
CA TYR A 74 -8.74 3.74 -5.43
C TYR A 74 -7.47 4.48 -5.86
N SER A 75 -6.56 4.71 -4.91
CA SER A 75 -5.28 5.34 -5.15
C SER A 75 -4.19 4.59 -4.40
N PHE A 76 -3.19 4.09 -5.13
CA PHE A 76 -2.01 3.45 -4.58
C PHE A 76 -0.75 4.11 -5.13
N PRO A 77 0.21 4.54 -4.29
CA PRO A 77 1.42 5.18 -4.77
C PRO A 77 2.34 4.16 -5.44
N LEU A 78 2.70 4.40 -6.70
CA LEU A 78 3.67 3.60 -7.43
C LEU A 78 5.05 4.27 -7.40
N PRO A 79 6.15 3.51 -7.29
CA PRO A 79 7.48 4.03 -7.58
C PRO A 79 7.53 4.66 -8.98
N PRO A 80 8.37 5.70 -9.22
CA PRO A 80 8.44 6.40 -10.50
C PRO A 80 8.69 5.49 -11.71
N ASP A 81 9.47 4.43 -11.51
CA ASP A 81 9.86 3.48 -12.56
C ASP A 81 8.97 2.22 -12.60
N ALA A 82 7.95 2.15 -11.74
CA ALA A 82 7.00 1.05 -11.71
C ALA A 82 5.80 1.33 -12.61
N ARG A 83 5.19 0.26 -13.13
CA ARG A 83 3.97 0.34 -13.94
C ARG A 83 2.97 -0.72 -13.48
N SER A 84 1.72 -0.29 -13.26
CA SER A 84 0.61 -1.23 -13.08
C SER A 84 0.29 -1.91 -14.42
N THR A 85 0.24 -3.24 -14.40
CA THR A 85 -0.09 -4.07 -15.56
C THR A 85 -1.47 -4.70 -15.44
N MET A 86 -1.99 -4.85 -14.23
CA MET A 86 -3.29 -5.45 -13.93
C MET A 86 -3.91 -4.78 -12.71
N LEU A 87 -5.21 -4.56 -12.76
CA LEU A 87 -6.04 -4.12 -11.63
C LEU A 87 -7.33 -4.93 -11.68
N LEU A 88 -7.65 -5.60 -10.59
CA LEU A 88 -8.88 -6.37 -10.39
C LEU A 88 -9.54 -5.83 -9.13
N TYR A 89 -10.86 -5.74 -9.13
CA TYR A 89 -11.59 -5.41 -7.92
C TYR A 89 -12.81 -6.31 -7.74
N THR A 90 -13.12 -6.63 -6.49
CA THR A 90 -14.25 -7.47 -6.11
C THR A 90 -15.15 -6.71 -5.15
N ARG A 91 -16.46 -6.77 -5.40
CA ARG A 91 -17.49 -6.20 -4.52
C ARG A 91 -18.62 -7.21 -4.36
N ASN A 92 -18.97 -7.57 -3.12
CA ASN A 92 -20.02 -8.56 -2.81
C ASN A 92 -19.87 -9.84 -3.64
N ASP A 93 -18.68 -10.44 -3.59
CA ASP A 93 -18.32 -11.68 -4.31
C ASP A 93 -18.43 -11.59 -5.84
N THR A 94 -18.55 -10.39 -6.40
CA THR A 94 -18.53 -10.14 -7.85
C THR A 94 -17.24 -9.44 -8.25
N THR A 95 -16.47 -10.05 -9.15
CA THR A 95 -15.19 -9.52 -9.67
C THR A 95 -15.40 -8.81 -11.00
N PHE A 96 -14.66 -7.72 -11.21
CA PHE A 96 -14.68 -6.87 -12.39
C PHE A 96 -13.27 -6.64 -12.93
#